data_AF-A0A9E4JB44-F1
#
_entry.id   AF-A0A9E4JB44-F1
#
_cell.length_a   1.000
_cell.length_b   1.000
_cell.length_c   1.000
_cell.angle_alpha   90.00
_cell.angle_beta   90.00
_cell.angle_gamma   90.00
#
_symmetry.space_group_name_H-M   'P 1'
#
loop_
_entity.id
_entity.type
_entity.pdbx_description
1 polymer ?
#
loop_
_entity_poly.entity_id
_entity_poly.type
_entity_poly.pdbx_seq_one_letter_code
_entity_poly.pdbx_strand_id
1 'polypeptide(L)'
;MKFRPTHTSSRFGVIALALWVAPSFLAACTSDAGEEDVTEDDDRSGAPGGQGGSNPPLGGQAGGPAPLGGQAGSPAPSSGGQGAAPLPNALGPNDALAKLGCKAVGGAMPSGVSLVEVNAVADQSQVESTQAKIKLDSATSYLVRLPEGKAGWLGLDEDHWDATIVFFAESESPYEIQNAKMEPKSDGPLESGACKGLGITDYRVYFEHWSPAFVRFSAEGPREVMFMAMRDEKNSVSSQKEGGQSAEDAP
;
A
#
# COMPACT_ATOMS: atom_id res chain seq x y z
N MET A 1 36.86 -49.67 36.79
CA MET A 1 37.46 -49.38 35.47
C MET A 1 37.47 -47.87 35.28
N LYS A 2 38.65 -47.28 35.08
CA LYS A 2 38.92 -45.83 35.04
C LYS A 2 39.08 -45.43 33.57
N PHE A 3 38.20 -44.60 33.02
CA PHE A 3 38.40 -43.99 31.71
C PHE A 3 38.53 -42.47 31.89
N ARG A 4 39.65 -41.93 31.40
CA ARG A 4 40.01 -40.51 31.44
C ARG A 4 39.38 -39.77 30.25
N PRO A 5 38.96 -38.51 30.40
CA PRO A 5 38.61 -37.66 29.27
C PRO A 5 39.86 -37.04 28.64
N THR A 6 39.92 -37.08 27.31
CA THR A 6 40.94 -36.44 26.47
C THR A 6 40.58 -34.97 26.23
N HIS A 7 41.34 -34.07 26.84
CA HIS A 7 41.44 -32.67 26.43
C HIS A 7 42.08 -32.59 25.05
N THR A 8 41.38 -31.96 24.09
CA THR A 8 42.00 -31.50 22.84
C THR A 8 42.02 -29.98 22.87
N SER A 9 43.23 -29.44 22.99
CA SER A 9 43.56 -28.02 22.96
C SER A 9 44.18 -27.71 21.59
N SER A 10 43.63 -26.74 20.86
CA SER A 10 44.26 -26.13 19.68
C SER A 10 43.69 -24.71 19.56
N ARG A 11 44.37 -23.70 20.11
CA ARG A 11 45.41 -22.84 19.48
C ARG A 11 44.91 -22.02 18.28
N PHE A 12 44.73 -20.73 18.56
CA PHE A 12 45.20 -19.54 17.83
C PHE A 12 45.23 -19.55 16.28
N GLY A 13 44.37 -18.70 15.70
CA GLY A 13 44.69 -17.83 14.55
C GLY A 13 43.91 -16.53 14.77
N VAL A 14 44.53 -15.40 15.15
CA VAL A 14 45.38 -14.48 14.39
C VAL A 14 44.75 -14.00 13.07
N ILE A 15 44.06 -12.86 13.20
CA ILE A 15 44.08 -11.66 12.35
C ILE A 15 43.81 -11.83 10.85
N ALA A 16 42.64 -11.35 10.42
CA ALA A 16 42.46 -10.75 9.10
C ALA A 16 41.86 -9.35 9.27
N LEU A 17 42.72 -8.32 9.11
CA LEU A 17 42.32 -6.95 8.82
C LEU A 17 41.62 -6.97 7.45
N ALA A 18 40.33 -6.65 7.40
CA ALA A 18 39.68 -6.25 6.16
C ALA A 18 39.82 -4.73 6.03
N LEU A 19 40.65 -4.31 5.07
CA LEU A 19 40.81 -2.92 4.66
C LEU A 19 39.45 -2.31 4.29
N TRP A 20 39.14 -1.19 4.91
CA TRP A 20 38.18 -0.21 4.38
C TRP A 20 38.76 0.41 3.12
N VAL A 21 38.21 0.07 1.96
CA VAL A 21 38.41 0.82 0.72
C VAL A 21 37.31 1.88 0.68
N ALA A 22 37.67 3.12 1.02
CA ALA A 22 36.80 4.27 0.80
C ALA A 22 36.71 4.54 -0.72
N PRO A 23 35.51 4.61 -1.31
CA PRO A 23 35.37 5.15 -2.66
C PRO A 23 35.44 6.69 -2.58
N SER A 24 36.57 7.22 -3.06
CA SER A 24 36.71 8.61 -3.44
C SER A 24 35.86 8.90 -4.67
N PHE A 25 34.65 9.43 -4.48
CA PHE A 25 33.91 10.10 -5.55
C PHE A 25 33.91 11.60 -5.31
N LEU A 26 34.96 12.23 -5.83
CA LEU A 26 34.94 13.62 -6.26
C LEU A 26 34.02 13.72 -7.48
N ALA A 27 32.78 14.17 -7.28
CA ALA A 27 31.97 14.75 -8.34
C ALA A 27 31.77 16.23 -8.01
N ALA A 28 32.68 17.05 -8.52
CA ALA A 28 32.46 18.47 -8.67
C ALA A 28 31.53 18.68 -9.88
N CYS A 29 30.26 18.98 -9.62
CA CYS A 29 29.38 19.63 -10.58
C CYS A 29 29.07 21.02 -10.04
N THR A 30 29.81 21.99 -10.55
CA THR A 30 29.42 23.40 -10.59
C THR A 30 28.42 23.58 -11.73
N SER A 31 27.70 24.71 -11.72
CA SER A 31 26.77 25.20 -12.76
C SER A 31 25.33 24.71 -12.54
N ASP A 32 24.29 25.54 -12.58
CA ASP A 32 24.15 26.92 -13.04
C ASP A 32 22.85 27.48 -12.43
N ALA A 33 22.87 28.71 -11.95
CA ALA A 33 21.66 29.41 -11.50
C ALA A 33 21.01 30.07 -12.72
N GLY A 34 20.04 29.38 -13.32
CA GLY A 34 19.15 29.95 -14.32
C GLY A 34 17.87 30.47 -13.66
N GLU A 35 17.82 31.78 -13.43
CA GLU A 35 16.55 32.51 -13.31
C GLU A 35 15.96 32.64 -14.72
N GLU A 36 14.85 31.96 -14.97
CA GLU A 36 14.00 32.25 -16.12
C GLU A 36 12.59 32.62 -15.65
N ASP A 37 12.42 33.94 -15.64
CA ASP A 37 11.20 34.73 -15.75
C ASP A 37 10.25 34.12 -16.78
N VAL A 38 9.09 33.63 -16.33
CA VAL A 38 7.98 33.29 -17.22
C VAL A 38 6.87 34.29 -17.00
N THR A 39 6.79 35.19 -17.97
CA THR A 39 5.79 36.20 -18.18
C THR A 39 4.37 35.64 -18.19
N GLU A 40 3.50 36.33 -17.47
CA GLU A 40 2.06 36.39 -17.73
C GLU A 40 1.80 36.82 -19.16
N ASP A 41 0.98 36.08 -19.91
CA ASP A 41 0.24 36.64 -21.04
C ASP A 41 -1.05 35.83 -21.32
N ASP A 42 -2.15 36.56 -21.17
CA ASP A 42 -3.33 36.65 -22.02
C ASP A 42 -4.20 35.41 -22.36
N ASP A 43 -5.41 35.46 -21.80
CA ASP A 43 -6.66 35.70 -22.55
C ASP A 43 -6.85 34.98 -23.90
N ARG A 44 -7.70 33.94 -23.90
CA ARG A 44 -8.60 33.67 -25.03
C ARG A 44 -9.81 32.81 -24.68
N SER A 45 -10.91 33.51 -24.39
CA SER A 45 -12.14 33.50 -25.20
C SER A 45 -12.53 32.19 -25.91
N GLY A 46 -13.59 31.56 -25.39
CA GLY A 46 -14.82 31.28 -26.16
C GLY A 46 -14.84 30.13 -27.18
N ALA A 47 -15.71 29.15 -26.92
CA ALA A 47 -16.61 28.60 -27.94
C ALA A 47 -17.78 27.84 -27.27
N PRO A 48 -19.04 28.23 -27.53
CA PRO A 48 -20.21 27.41 -27.27
C PRO A 48 -20.62 26.67 -28.55
N GLY A 49 -20.79 25.36 -28.45
CA GLY A 49 -21.42 24.53 -29.48
C GLY A 49 -21.65 23.14 -28.91
N GLY A 50 -22.78 22.49 -29.05
CA GLY A 50 -23.96 22.74 -29.86
C GLY A 50 -24.59 21.39 -30.16
N GLN A 51 -25.94 21.32 -30.06
CA GLN A 51 -26.85 20.39 -30.76
C GLN A 51 -26.63 18.87 -30.49
N GLY A 52 -27.62 18.11 -30.07
CA GLY A 52 -28.93 17.96 -30.69
C GLY A 52 -29.07 16.48 -31.06
N GLY A 53 -30.08 15.78 -30.54
CA GLY A 53 -30.23 14.34 -30.77
C GLY A 53 -31.35 13.71 -29.97
N SER A 54 -32.59 14.11 -30.28
CA SER A 54 -33.81 13.46 -29.79
C SER A 54 -33.97 12.09 -30.46
N ASN A 55 -33.96 11.01 -29.67
CA ASN A 55 -34.42 9.70 -30.13
C ASN A 55 -35.96 9.64 -30.12
N PRO A 56 -36.62 9.09 -31.16
CA PRO A 56 -38.05 8.81 -31.14
C PRO A 56 -38.37 7.54 -30.32
N PRO A 57 -39.56 7.43 -29.72
CA PRO A 57 -39.98 6.23 -28.99
C PRO A 57 -40.45 5.11 -29.93
N LEU A 58 -39.98 3.90 -29.67
CA LEU A 58 -40.56 2.66 -30.22
C LEU A 58 -41.88 2.38 -29.51
N GLY A 59 -42.95 2.26 -30.30
CA GLY A 59 -44.23 1.72 -29.87
C GLY A 59 -44.20 0.21 -29.68
N GLY A 60 -45.16 -0.29 -28.88
CA GLY A 60 -45.39 -1.71 -28.67
C GLY A 60 -46.36 -1.98 -27.54
N GLN A 61 -47.67 -1.84 -27.83
CA GLN A 61 -48.77 -2.20 -26.94
C GLN A 61 -48.98 -3.72 -26.87
N ALA A 62 -49.25 -4.18 -25.64
CA ALA A 62 -50.30 -5.12 -25.20
C ALA A 62 -50.48 -6.50 -25.86
N GLY A 63 -50.45 -7.54 -25.01
CA GLY A 63 -51.12 -8.82 -25.27
C GLY A 63 -50.77 -9.92 -24.25
N GLY A 64 -51.53 -10.03 -23.15
CA GLY A 64 -51.70 -11.32 -22.44
C GLY A 64 -52.77 -12.19 -23.14
N PRO A 65 -53.25 -13.33 -22.60
CA PRO A 65 -52.91 -13.97 -21.32
C PRO A 65 -52.48 -15.47 -21.45
N ALA A 66 -52.27 -16.09 -20.28
CA ALA A 66 -51.74 -17.43 -19.97
C ALA A 66 -52.37 -18.64 -20.71
N PRO A 67 -51.75 -19.83 -20.54
CA PRO A 67 -52.46 -20.85 -19.76
C PRO A 67 -51.64 -21.54 -18.66
N LEU A 68 -52.39 -21.95 -17.66
CA LEU A 68 -52.05 -22.85 -16.56
C LEU A 68 -51.58 -24.22 -17.09
N GLY A 69 -50.46 -24.70 -16.57
CA GLY A 69 -49.98 -26.08 -16.75
C GLY A 69 -48.84 -26.35 -15.78
N GLY A 70 -49.11 -27.17 -14.76
CA GLY A 70 -48.10 -27.55 -13.78
C GLY A 70 -47.06 -28.51 -14.35
N GLN A 71 -45.82 -28.37 -13.90
CA GLN A 71 -44.86 -29.46 -13.78
C GLN A 71 -43.80 -29.07 -12.75
N ALA A 72 -43.64 -29.93 -11.75
CA ALA A 72 -42.48 -29.95 -10.88
C ALA A 72 -41.25 -30.33 -11.72
N GLY A 73 -40.19 -29.53 -11.63
CA GLY A 73 -38.96 -29.79 -12.38
C GLY A 73 -37.86 -28.79 -12.06
N SER A 74 -36.92 -29.24 -11.23
CA SER A 74 -35.52 -28.81 -11.13
C SER A 74 -35.21 -27.42 -10.52
N PRO A 75 -34.23 -27.35 -9.59
CA PRO A 75 -33.67 -26.07 -9.16
C PRO A 75 -33.02 -25.39 -10.36
N ALA A 76 -33.35 -24.12 -10.55
CA ALA A 76 -32.69 -23.28 -11.54
C ALA A 76 -31.17 -23.33 -11.31
N PRO A 77 -30.35 -23.59 -12.34
CA PRO A 77 -28.91 -23.40 -12.23
C PRO A 77 -28.65 -21.92 -11.96
N SER A 78 -27.68 -21.68 -11.08
CA SER A 78 -27.13 -20.37 -10.81
C SER A 78 -26.92 -19.62 -12.12
N SER A 79 -27.62 -18.50 -12.28
CA SER A 79 -27.28 -17.53 -13.30
C SER A 79 -25.87 -17.07 -12.99
N GLY A 80 -24.94 -17.54 -13.81
CA GLY A 80 -23.53 -17.23 -13.73
C GLY A 80 -23.34 -15.73 -13.59
N GLY A 81 -22.79 -15.32 -12.46
CA GLY A 81 -21.88 -14.19 -12.41
C GLY A 81 -20.68 -14.62 -13.24
N GLN A 82 -20.74 -14.25 -14.52
CA GLN A 82 -19.68 -14.36 -15.49
C GLN A 82 -18.37 -14.00 -14.82
N GLY A 83 -17.35 -14.84 -15.03
CA GLY A 83 -15.99 -14.49 -14.70
C GLY A 83 -15.72 -13.09 -15.23
N ALA A 84 -15.58 -12.14 -14.30
CA ALA A 84 -14.87 -10.93 -14.60
C ALA A 84 -13.50 -11.43 -15.04
N ALA A 85 -13.23 -11.36 -16.35
CA ALA A 85 -11.85 -11.34 -16.80
C ALA A 85 -11.15 -10.34 -15.87
N PRO A 86 -10.02 -10.70 -15.22
CA PRO A 86 -9.32 -9.74 -14.40
C PRO A 86 -9.10 -8.51 -15.28
N LEU A 87 -9.79 -7.42 -14.96
CA LEU A 87 -9.48 -6.14 -15.56
C LEU A 87 -7.99 -5.97 -15.30
N PRO A 88 -7.15 -5.75 -16.33
CA PRO A 88 -5.74 -5.43 -16.08
C PRO A 88 -5.77 -4.26 -15.08
N ASN A 89 -5.30 -4.56 -13.86
CA ASN A 89 -5.64 -3.89 -12.60
C ASN A 89 -6.24 -2.49 -12.79
N ALA A 90 -7.53 -2.34 -12.49
CA ALA A 90 -8.18 -1.03 -12.59
C ALA A 90 -7.35 0.04 -11.88
N LEU A 91 -7.35 1.26 -12.43
CA LEU A 91 -6.58 2.34 -11.84
C LEU A 91 -7.19 2.77 -10.50
N GLY A 92 -6.35 2.79 -9.46
CA GLY A 92 -6.65 3.37 -8.16
C GLY A 92 -6.76 4.90 -8.22
N PRO A 93 -6.93 5.56 -7.07
CA PRO A 93 -7.18 6.99 -7.01
C PRO A 93 -6.03 7.87 -7.54
N ASN A 94 -6.36 9.11 -7.90
CA ASN A 94 -5.39 10.15 -8.30
C ASN A 94 -5.52 11.38 -7.37
N ASP A 95 -5.41 11.15 -6.08
CA ASP A 95 -5.47 12.18 -5.05
C ASP A 95 -4.07 12.56 -4.52
N ALA A 96 -4.03 13.41 -3.48
CA ALA A 96 -2.78 13.88 -2.91
C ALA A 96 -1.96 12.75 -2.25
N LEU A 97 -2.61 11.76 -1.64
CA LEU A 97 -1.93 10.63 -1.02
C LEU A 97 -1.33 9.71 -2.09
N ALA A 98 -2.09 9.43 -3.15
CA ALA A 98 -1.60 8.67 -4.30
C ALA A 98 -0.38 9.35 -4.94
N LYS A 99 -0.42 10.67 -5.14
CA LYS A 99 0.71 11.44 -5.67
C LYS A 99 1.93 11.41 -4.76
N LEU A 100 1.73 11.45 -3.43
CA LEU A 100 2.81 11.37 -2.46
C LEU A 100 3.46 9.98 -2.48
N GLY A 101 2.65 8.91 -2.39
CA GLY A 101 3.12 7.53 -2.45
C GLY A 101 3.87 7.21 -3.74
N CYS A 102 3.35 7.67 -4.89
CA CYS A 102 4.03 7.54 -6.18
C CYS A 102 5.43 8.17 -6.20
N LYS A 103 5.60 9.37 -5.63
CA LYS A 103 6.90 10.03 -5.59
C LYS A 103 7.86 9.30 -4.64
N ALA A 104 7.38 8.92 -3.46
CA ALA A 104 8.18 8.24 -2.44
C ALA A 104 8.67 6.86 -2.91
N VAL A 105 7.76 6.03 -3.44
CA VAL A 105 8.08 4.68 -3.92
C VAL A 105 8.76 4.70 -5.29
N GLY A 106 8.40 5.63 -6.19
CA GLY A 106 8.98 5.74 -7.53
C GLY A 106 10.38 6.36 -7.59
N GLY A 107 11.10 6.45 -6.47
CA GLY A 107 12.48 6.93 -6.40
C GLY A 107 12.66 8.45 -6.43
N ALA A 108 11.59 9.23 -6.60
CA ALA A 108 11.62 10.70 -6.55
C ALA A 108 11.23 11.21 -5.16
N MET A 109 11.97 10.77 -4.14
CA MET A 109 11.71 11.05 -2.72
C MET A 109 11.45 12.55 -2.46
N PRO A 110 10.23 12.94 -2.06
CA PRO A 110 9.90 14.33 -1.76
C PRO A 110 10.71 14.87 -0.59
N SER A 111 10.99 16.18 -0.60
CA SER A 111 11.55 16.86 0.57
C SER A 111 10.67 16.66 1.79
N GLY A 112 11.26 16.18 2.89
CA GLY A 112 10.53 15.87 4.13
C GLY A 112 10.06 14.42 4.25
N VAL A 113 10.25 13.59 3.22
CA VAL A 113 10.10 12.13 3.35
C VAL A 113 11.46 11.49 3.64
N SER A 114 11.52 10.71 4.72
CA SER A 114 12.71 9.98 5.15
C SER A 114 12.66 8.53 4.65
N LEU A 115 13.82 7.95 4.33
CA LEU A 115 13.92 6.52 4.00
C LEU A 115 14.40 5.77 5.24
N VAL A 116 13.65 4.75 5.64
CA VAL A 116 13.99 3.88 6.77
C VAL A 116 14.12 2.45 6.27
N GLU A 117 15.23 1.80 6.60
CA GLU A 117 15.38 0.37 6.32
C GLU A 117 14.71 -0.46 7.42
N VAL A 118 13.98 -1.49 7.02
CA VAL A 118 13.36 -2.45 7.95
C VAL A 118 13.58 -3.87 7.44
N ASN A 119 13.97 -4.78 8.35
CA ASN A 119 14.13 -6.19 8.03
C ASN A 119 12.82 -6.92 8.35
N ALA A 120 12.19 -7.48 7.33
CA ALA A 120 11.03 -8.34 7.52
C ALA A 120 11.45 -9.69 8.10
N VAL A 121 10.57 -10.32 8.88
CA VAL A 121 10.83 -11.63 9.49
C VAL A 121 10.12 -12.76 8.76
N ALA A 122 10.66 -13.98 8.86
CA ALA A 122 10.09 -15.14 8.20
C ALA A 122 8.84 -15.70 8.89
N ASP A 123 8.62 -15.34 10.16
CA ASP A 123 7.53 -15.84 11.00
C ASP A 123 6.80 -14.65 11.65
N GLN A 124 5.48 -14.59 11.46
CA GLN A 124 4.62 -13.54 12.00
C GLN A 124 4.75 -13.40 13.53
N SER A 125 4.93 -14.52 14.25
CA SER A 125 5.07 -14.50 15.72
C SER A 125 6.31 -13.73 16.19
N GLN A 126 7.31 -13.55 15.31
CA GLN A 126 8.54 -12.85 15.62
C GLN A 126 8.45 -11.34 15.40
N VAL A 127 7.43 -10.85 14.69
CA VAL A 127 7.28 -9.43 14.33
C VAL A 127 7.35 -8.53 15.57
N GLU A 128 6.63 -8.90 16.62
CA GLU A 128 6.59 -8.17 17.90
C GLU A 128 7.95 -8.13 18.60
N SER A 129 8.78 -9.17 18.40
CA SER A 129 10.04 -9.35 19.11
C SER A 129 11.28 -8.80 18.39
N THR A 130 11.17 -8.49 17.09
CA THR A 130 12.33 -8.26 16.20
C THR A 130 12.42 -6.86 15.62
N GLN A 131 11.62 -5.91 16.10
CA GLN A 131 11.53 -4.55 15.53
C GLN A 131 11.10 -4.53 14.05
N ALA A 132 10.51 -5.61 13.54
CA ALA A 132 9.92 -5.68 12.20
C ALA A 132 8.57 -4.95 12.16
N LYS A 133 8.50 -3.76 12.76
CA LYS A 133 7.33 -2.91 12.84
C LYS A 133 7.61 -1.60 12.13
N ILE A 134 6.60 -1.11 11.41
CA ILE A 134 6.65 0.20 10.79
C ILE A 134 5.61 1.10 11.43
N LYS A 135 5.94 2.38 11.54
CA LYS A 135 5.01 3.39 12.05
C LYS A 135 4.23 3.95 10.87
N LEU A 136 2.93 4.15 11.05
CA LEU A 136 2.13 4.81 10.02
C LEU A 136 2.33 6.32 10.11
N ASP A 137 3.05 6.89 9.14
CA ASP A 137 3.17 8.33 8.98
C ASP A 137 3.35 8.71 7.50
N SER A 138 3.00 9.95 7.15
CA SER A 138 3.12 10.45 5.78
C SER A 138 4.53 10.93 5.41
N ALA A 139 5.50 10.77 6.30
CA ALA A 139 6.84 11.32 6.19
C ALA A 139 7.92 10.24 6.08
N THR A 140 7.54 8.97 6.01
CA THR A 140 8.47 7.84 5.98
C THR A 140 8.14 6.91 4.83
N SER A 141 9.15 6.64 4.00
CA SER A 141 9.18 5.52 3.08
C SER A 141 10.08 4.44 3.66
N TYR A 142 9.74 3.18 3.43
CA TYR A 142 10.46 2.02 3.93
C TYR A 142 11.15 1.29 2.79
N LEU A 143 12.42 0.93 3.00
CA LEU A 143 13.10 -0.10 2.22
C LEU A 143 13.02 -1.41 3.01
N VAL A 144 12.12 -2.29 2.59
CA VAL A 144 11.85 -3.56 3.27
C VAL A 144 12.77 -4.63 2.73
N ARG A 145 13.63 -5.18 3.59
CA ARG A 145 14.52 -6.32 3.27
C ARG A 145 13.83 -7.62 3.67
N LEU A 146 13.51 -8.45 2.67
CA LEU A 146 12.81 -9.73 2.86
C LEU A 146 13.79 -10.87 3.17
N PRO A 147 13.39 -11.86 3.99
CA PRO A 147 14.21 -13.05 4.22
C PRO A 147 14.38 -13.86 2.93
N GLU A 148 15.58 -14.41 2.72
CA GLU A 148 15.88 -15.19 1.53
C GLU A 148 14.97 -16.43 1.39
N GLY A 149 14.36 -16.57 0.21
CA GLY A 149 13.53 -17.72 -0.16
C GLY A 149 12.27 -17.92 0.68
N LYS A 150 11.86 -16.91 1.47
CA LYS A 150 10.69 -16.99 2.36
C LYS A 150 9.81 -15.76 2.21
N ALA A 151 8.55 -15.91 2.62
CA ALA A 151 7.67 -14.76 2.82
C ALA A 151 8.23 -13.88 3.94
N GLY A 152 8.07 -12.57 3.80
CA GLY A 152 8.48 -11.60 4.81
C GLY A 152 7.25 -11.00 5.50
N TRP A 153 7.33 -10.87 6.82
CA TRP A 153 6.30 -10.29 7.66
C TRP A 153 6.78 -8.98 8.28
N LEU A 154 5.90 -7.98 8.24
CA LEU A 154 6.03 -6.74 8.98
C LEU A 154 4.76 -6.50 9.81
N GLY A 155 4.91 -5.87 10.97
CA GLY A 155 3.82 -5.36 11.78
C GLY A 155 3.56 -3.90 11.48
N LEU A 156 2.30 -3.50 11.56
CA LEU A 156 1.90 -2.08 11.55
C LEU A 156 1.78 -1.61 13.00
N ASP A 157 2.57 -0.61 13.36
CA ASP A 157 2.49 0.09 14.64
C ASP A 157 1.58 1.31 14.46
N GLU A 158 0.32 1.10 14.81
CA GLU A 158 -0.76 2.08 14.75
C GLU A 158 -1.67 1.82 15.95
N ASP A 159 -2.29 2.87 16.48
CA ASP A 159 -3.13 2.81 17.68
C ASP A 159 -4.51 3.45 17.46
N HIS A 160 -4.78 3.90 16.24
CA HIS A 160 -6.01 4.58 15.89
C HIS A 160 -7.15 3.63 15.51
N TRP A 161 -8.33 3.93 16.05
CA TRP A 161 -9.59 3.31 15.69
C TRP A 161 -10.18 3.97 14.44
N ASP A 162 -11.05 3.24 13.72
CA ASP A 162 -11.75 3.77 12.54
C ASP A 162 -10.84 4.51 11.56
N ALA A 163 -9.77 3.84 11.12
CA ALA A 163 -8.74 4.41 10.27
C ALA A 163 -8.72 3.78 8.88
N THR A 164 -8.61 4.61 7.85
CA THR A 164 -8.26 4.14 6.50
C THR A 164 -6.76 4.21 6.32
N ILE A 165 -6.12 3.07 6.07
CA ILE A 165 -4.69 3.00 5.78
C ILE A 165 -4.49 2.78 4.28
N VAL A 166 -3.56 3.54 3.71
CA VAL A 166 -3.17 3.50 2.31
C VAL A 166 -1.77 2.91 2.22
N PHE A 167 -1.60 1.91 1.35
CA PHE A 167 -0.37 1.18 1.13
C PHE A 167 0.10 1.37 -0.31
N PHE A 168 1.40 1.63 -0.47
CA PHE A 168 2.06 1.75 -1.77
C PHE A 168 3.24 0.80 -1.83
N ALA A 169 3.33 0.05 -2.93
CA ALA A 169 4.47 -0.80 -3.25
C ALA A 169 4.61 -0.94 -4.76
N GLU A 170 5.77 -1.40 -5.21
CA GLU A 170 5.98 -1.83 -6.59
C GLU A 170 5.12 -3.07 -6.92
N SER A 171 4.54 -3.13 -8.12
CA SER A 171 3.61 -4.17 -8.58
C SER A 171 4.25 -5.55 -8.70
N GLU A 172 5.58 -5.62 -8.83
CA GLU A 172 6.35 -6.86 -8.78
C GLU A 172 6.56 -7.41 -7.36
N SER A 173 6.15 -6.65 -6.33
CA SER A 173 6.25 -7.00 -4.92
C SER A 173 4.87 -7.31 -4.34
N PRO A 174 4.26 -8.46 -4.65
CA PRO A 174 2.93 -8.78 -4.16
C PRO A 174 2.92 -8.88 -2.64
N TYR A 175 1.94 -8.22 -2.02
CA TYR A 175 1.75 -8.19 -0.59
C TYR A 175 0.27 -8.36 -0.24
N GLU A 176 0.01 -8.88 0.96
CA GLU A 176 -1.31 -8.99 1.55
C GLU A 176 -1.33 -8.35 2.94
N ILE A 177 -2.48 -7.84 3.34
CA ILE A 177 -2.71 -7.26 4.67
C ILE A 177 -3.52 -8.26 5.47
N GLN A 178 -2.95 -8.76 6.56
CA GLN A 178 -3.62 -9.67 7.48
C GLN A 178 -4.03 -8.90 8.74
N ASN A 179 -5.32 -8.83 9.00
CA ASN A 179 -5.88 -8.34 10.27
C ASN A 179 -6.69 -9.46 10.94
N ALA A 180 -7.18 -9.24 12.16
CA ALA A 180 -7.88 -10.29 12.92
C ALA A 180 -9.24 -10.72 12.33
N LYS A 181 -9.81 -9.97 11.36
CA LYS A 181 -11.16 -10.21 10.80
C LYS A 181 -11.18 -10.53 9.30
N MET A 182 -10.08 -10.29 8.56
CA MET A 182 -9.85 -10.65 7.15
C MET A 182 -11.00 -10.31 6.18
N GLU A 183 -11.70 -9.18 6.36
CA GLU A 183 -12.70 -8.71 5.39
C GLU A 183 -12.15 -7.51 4.59
N PRO A 184 -11.49 -7.73 3.44
CA PRO A 184 -11.12 -6.64 2.56
C PRO A 184 -12.39 -5.98 1.98
N LYS A 185 -12.51 -4.66 2.13
CA LYS A 185 -13.57 -3.87 1.47
C LYS A 185 -13.17 -3.38 0.08
N SER A 186 -11.95 -3.67 -0.39
CA SER A 186 -11.42 -3.21 -1.68
C SER A 186 -10.93 -4.37 -2.55
N ASP A 187 -10.92 -4.15 -3.86
CA ASP A 187 -10.62 -5.14 -4.92
C ASP A 187 -9.12 -5.55 -5.01
N GLY A 188 -8.34 -5.35 -3.95
CA GLY A 188 -6.90 -5.62 -3.91
C GLY A 188 -6.03 -4.43 -4.36
N PRO A 189 -4.70 -4.61 -4.46
CA PRO A 189 -3.79 -3.57 -4.90
C PRO A 189 -4.09 -3.17 -6.35
N LEU A 190 -4.49 -1.92 -6.55
CA LEU A 190 -4.80 -1.33 -7.85
C LEU A 190 -3.58 -0.58 -8.38
N GLU A 191 -3.42 -0.44 -9.70
CA GLU A 191 -2.37 0.43 -10.23
C GLU A 191 -2.67 1.89 -9.83
N SER A 192 -1.72 2.59 -9.21
CA SER A 192 -1.97 3.94 -8.72
C SER A 192 -2.34 4.90 -9.86
N GLY A 193 -3.52 5.53 -9.78
CA GLY A 193 -3.99 6.48 -10.77
C GLY A 193 -3.14 7.75 -10.86
N ALA A 194 -2.32 8.03 -9.85
CA ALA A 194 -1.39 9.15 -9.82
C ALA A 194 -0.07 8.91 -10.57
N CYS A 195 0.30 7.66 -10.82
CA CYS A 195 1.54 7.30 -11.52
C CYS A 195 1.36 6.12 -12.48
N LYS A 196 0.50 6.32 -13.46
CA LYS A 196 0.22 5.33 -14.50
C LYS A 196 1.50 4.90 -15.21
N GLY A 197 1.66 3.60 -15.38
CA GLY A 197 2.80 2.99 -16.06
C GLY A 197 4.09 2.92 -15.25
N LEU A 198 4.14 3.47 -14.02
CA LEU A 198 5.30 3.29 -13.13
C LEU A 198 5.29 1.95 -12.39
N GLY A 199 4.23 1.16 -12.54
CA GLY A 199 4.11 -0.13 -11.86
C GLY A 199 4.02 0.01 -10.34
N ILE A 200 3.46 1.11 -9.82
CA ILE A 200 3.23 1.32 -8.39
C ILE A 200 1.76 1.03 -8.08
N THR A 201 1.51 0.33 -6.99
CA THR A 201 0.18 -0.03 -6.52
C THR A 201 -0.34 0.95 -5.46
N ASP A 202 -1.65 1.16 -5.39
CA ASP A 202 -2.38 1.85 -4.33
C ASP A 202 -3.41 0.85 -3.75
N TYR A 203 -3.25 0.52 -2.47
CA TYR A 203 -4.19 -0.34 -1.76
C TYR A 203 -4.72 0.36 -0.50
N ARG A 204 -6.05 0.46 -0.39
CA ARG A 204 -6.70 1.16 0.73
C ARG A 204 -7.56 0.20 1.53
N VAL A 205 -7.35 0.19 2.84
CA VAL A 205 -8.04 -0.70 3.76
C VAL A 205 -8.60 0.12 4.93
N TYR A 206 -9.90 -0.01 5.17
CA TYR A 206 -10.56 0.57 6.33
C TYR A 206 -10.53 -0.40 7.51
N PHE A 207 -10.04 0.05 8.66
CA PHE A 207 -10.02 -0.68 9.91
C PHE A 207 -11.02 -0.06 10.88
N GLU A 208 -12.17 -0.70 11.06
CA GLU A 208 -13.20 -0.24 12.00
C GLU A 208 -12.70 -0.30 13.45
N HIS A 209 -12.10 -1.41 13.82
CA HIS A 209 -11.53 -1.62 15.15
C HIS A 209 -10.04 -1.92 14.99
N TRP A 210 -9.19 -1.24 15.76
CA TRP A 210 -7.77 -1.53 15.68
C TRP A 210 -7.46 -2.92 16.26
N SER A 211 -6.91 -3.77 15.41
CA SER A 211 -6.29 -5.03 15.77
C SER A 211 -4.88 -5.03 15.19
N PRO A 212 -3.88 -5.65 15.85
CA PRO A 212 -2.56 -5.82 15.26
C PRO A 212 -2.69 -6.30 13.80
N ALA A 213 -2.18 -5.49 12.89
CA ALA A 213 -2.24 -5.74 11.47
C ALA A 213 -0.83 -6.04 10.97
N PHE A 214 -0.75 -6.99 10.05
CA PHE A 214 0.51 -7.47 9.50
C PHE A 214 0.51 -7.33 7.99
N VAL A 215 1.63 -6.91 7.43
CA VAL A 215 1.89 -6.95 6.01
C VAL A 215 2.70 -8.20 5.73
N ARG A 216 2.22 -9.04 4.82
CA ARG A 216 2.95 -10.21 4.36
C ARG A 216 3.34 -10.02 2.90
N PHE A 217 4.64 -9.98 2.65
CA PHE A 217 5.20 -9.99 1.30
C PHE A 217 5.43 -11.44 0.84
N SER A 218 5.24 -11.68 -0.46
CA SER A 218 5.45 -13.00 -1.04
C SER A 218 6.90 -13.47 -0.94
N ALA A 219 7.07 -14.80 -0.92
CA ALA A 219 8.37 -15.44 -1.11
C ALA A 219 8.91 -15.25 -2.54
N GLU A 220 8.04 -14.88 -3.48
CA GLU A 220 8.34 -14.59 -4.87
C GLU A 220 8.48 -13.06 -5.08
N GLY A 221 9.29 -12.63 -6.05
CA GLY A 221 9.54 -11.22 -6.34
C GLY A 221 10.86 -10.68 -5.75
N PRO A 222 11.10 -9.35 -5.83
CA PRO A 222 12.33 -8.75 -5.32
C PRO A 222 12.48 -8.94 -3.81
N ARG A 223 13.73 -8.94 -3.34
CA ARG A 223 14.06 -9.11 -1.90
C ARG A 223 14.24 -7.79 -1.16
N GLU A 224 14.27 -6.70 -1.91
CA GLU A 224 14.24 -5.34 -1.41
C GLU A 224 12.99 -4.70 -2.01
N VAL A 225 12.08 -4.22 -1.17
CA VAL A 225 10.80 -3.67 -1.60
C VAL A 225 10.69 -2.24 -1.11
N MET A 226 10.46 -1.31 -2.03
CA MET A 226 10.07 0.05 -1.66
C MET A 226 8.60 0.04 -1.24
N PHE A 227 8.35 0.47 0.01
CA PHE A 227 7.05 0.38 0.64
C PHE A 227 6.71 1.68 1.37
N MET A 228 5.46 2.13 1.27
CA MET A 228 4.97 3.25 2.07
C MET A 228 3.58 2.91 2.61
N ALA A 229 3.34 3.23 3.87
CA ALA A 229 2.03 3.06 4.50
C ALA A 229 1.67 4.35 5.25
N MET A 230 0.49 4.88 4.99
CA MET A 230 0.04 6.16 5.53
C MET A 230 -1.41 6.08 5.97
N ARG A 231 -1.78 6.87 6.97
CA ARG A 231 -3.17 7.09 7.33
C ARG A 231 -3.80 8.12 6.40
N ASP A 232 -5.00 7.81 5.91
CA ASP A 232 -5.86 8.77 5.22
C ASP A 232 -6.70 9.52 6.26
N GLU A 233 -6.16 10.62 6.76
CA GLU A 233 -6.80 11.46 7.78
C GLU A 233 -8.18 12.00 7.35
N LYS A 234 -8.46 12.11 6.06
CA LYS A 234 -9.77 12.59 5.57
C LYS A 234 -10.85 11.52 5.69
N ASN A 235 -10.44 10.25 5.56
CA ASN A 235 -11.32 9.08 5.61
C ASN A 235 -11.14 8.28 6.90
N SER A 236 -10.50 8.87 7.90
CA SER A 236 -10.34 8.30 9.23
C SER A 236 -11.12 9.15 10.23
N VAL A 237 -11.74 8.51 11.22
CA VAL A 237 -12.36 9.25 12.32
C VAL A 237 -11.22 9.82 13.16
N SER A 238 -11.17 11.14 13.30
CA SER A 238 -10.19 11.77 14.19
C SER A 238 -10.44 11.26 15.60
N SER A 239 -9.48 10.56 16.19
CA SER A 239 -9.47 10.13 17.59
C SER A 239 -9.41 11.32 18.58
N GLN A 240 -9.71 12.54 18.12
CA GLN A 240 -9.70 13.74 18.93
C GLN A 240 -10.91 13.81 19.88
N LYS A 241 -10.56 13.71 21.16
CA LYS A 241 -11.25 14.21 22.37
C LYS A 241 -12.39 13.37 22.95
N GLU A 242 -12.04 12.26 23.59
CA GLU A 242 -12.66 11.91 24.89
C GLU A 242 -11.93 12.56 26.08
N GLY A 243 -11.13 13.61 25.83
CA GLY A 243 -10.41 14.39 26.85
C GLY A 243 -10.95 15.81 27.05
N GLY A 244 -12.21 16.07 26.71
CA GLY A 244 -12.85 17.39 26.83
C GLY A 244 -13.71 17.54 28.09
N GLN A 245 -13.11 18.13 29.13
CA GLN A 245 -13.76 18.91 30.20
C GLN A 245 -14.70 18.17 31.18
N SER A 246 -14.14 17.69 32.29
CA SER A 246 -14.81 17.77 33.59
C SER A 246 -14.28 19.02 34.30
N ALA A 247 -14.91 20.16 34.02
CA ALA A 247 -14.86 21.37 34.83
C ALA A 247 -16.31 21.79 35.09
N GLU A 248 -16.56 22.37 36.27
CA GLU A 248 -17.85 22.54 36.97
C GLU A 248 -18.34 21.24 37.63
N ASP A 249 -18.49 21.12 38.95
CA ASP A 249 -18.96 22.13 39.90
C ASP A 249 -18.13 22.19 41.19
N ALA A 250 -17.79 23.43 41.57
CA ALA A 250 -17.62 23.85 42.95
C ALA A 250 -19.02 24.09 43.57
N PRO A 251 -19.19 23.88 44.88
CA PRO A 251 -18.91 24.99 45.80
C PRO A 251 -17.90 24.68 46.90
#